data_AF-A0A7C5BUD2-F1
#
_entry.id   AF-A0A7C5BUD2-F1
#
_cell.length_a   1.000
_cell.length_b   1.000
_cell.length_c   1.000
_cell.angle_alpha   90.00
_cell.angle_beta   90.00
_cell.angle_gamma   90.00
#
_symmetry.space_group_name_H-M   'P 1'
#
loop_
_entity.id
_entity.type
_entity.pdbx_description
1 polymer ?
#
loop_
_entity_poly.entity_id
_entity_poly.type
_entity_poly.pdbx_seq_one_letter_code
_entity_poly.pdbx_strand_id
1 'polypeptide(L)'
;MDTIYSWFRTRPLRLFGGLIVFFSTGLLLFLVLLDLIVGLSNPYLGVITYMLLPGVLAFGLLLVPVDAWLQRRRAAKGQPAYPVIDLCNPRQRRIATFFAGSSVMILVVMTVVTYKSVEYMDTTTFCGKLCHKVMIPEYTAYKRSPHASVVCTQCHIGPGAPWFVRAKLSGIPQVYHYTLGDYPRPIPTPVKALRPSRDTCENCHDPKAFYGSTLRTAISYQQDQANTRVVTSQLMHVGSGGVPGSGIHSHMVNNIEYLPAVDNRTEIAWLRIKRHDGSTQEFVNPMYDKKLASIRKKEQVRVMDCIDCHNRAAHDFVGFEKLIDDDITRRQIDGSLPFIKKQAMDAVGDVSKAPTQVEQSKVLARIDEIAGYYQRSFPDVYKTRRTEIDHSVQAIRTAYTSSAFPHMKIGPDTYPNWRTHDGCFRCHGTLQAARPGGRDADIPSGCNLCHTEPKTGEPK
;
A
#
# COMPACT_ATOMS: atom_id res chain seq x y z
N MET A 1 -0.66 43.79 41.93
CA MET A 1 -1.15 43.25 40.65
C MET A 1 -0.59 43.99 39.43
N ASP A 2 0.10 45.13 39.59
CA ASP A 2 0.65 45.96 38.50
C ASP A 2 1.87 45.37 37.76
N THR A 3 2.53 44.36 38.33
CA THR A 3 3.72 43.73 37.74
C THR A 3 3.38 42.72 36.65
N ILE A 4 2.25 42.01 36.75
CA ILE A 4 1.82 41.06 35.73
C ILE A 4 1.27 41.84 34.52
N TYR A 5 0.40 42.83 34.76
CA TYR A 5 -0.21 43.65 33.71
C TYR A 5 0.81 44.46 32.88
N SER A 6 1.84 45.02 33.54
CA SER A 6 2.95 45.70 32.83
C SER A 6 3.89 44.74 32.08
N TRP A 7 4.03 43.49 32.56
CA TRP A 7 4.75 42.43 31.84
C TRP A 7 4.00 41.98 30.58
N PHE A 8 2.66 41.84 30.67
CA PHE A 8 1.78 41.57 29.53
C PHE A 8 1.85 42.64 28.44
N ARG A 9 1.88 43.92 28.83
CA ARG A 9 1.95 45.05 27.89
C ARG A 9 3.29 45.18 27.18
N THR A 10 4.38 44.69 27.77
CA THR A 10 5.74 44.85 27.23
C THR A 10 6.24 43.63 26.45
N ARG A 11 5.72 42.42 26.70
CA ARG A 11 6.20 41.16 26.09
C ARG A 11 5.11 40.14 25.70
N PRO A 12 4.11 40.53 24.88
CA PRO A 12 2.95 39.68 24.58
C PRO A 12 3.33 38.38 23.83
N LEU A 13 4.28 38.44 22.88
CA LEU A 13 4.67 37.26 22.09
C LEU A 13 5.37 36.18 22.93
N ARG A 14 6.25 36.57 23.86
CA ARG A 14 6.96 35.61 24.72
C ARG A 14 6.07 34.95 25.76
N LEU A 15 5.10 35.68 26.32
CA LEU A 15 4.10 35.08 27.20
C LEU A 15 3.20 34.12 26.42
N PHE A 16 2.71 34.53 25.25
CA PHE A 16 1.88 33.69 24.39
C PHE A 16 2.62 32.42 23.95
N GLY A 17 3.87 32.54 23.48
CA GLY A 17 4.72 31.40 23.16
C GLY A 17 4.99 30.50 24.37
N GLY A 18 5.22 31.07 25.55
CA GLY A 18 5.40 30.31 26.79
C GLY A 18 4.15 29.52 27.22
N LEU A 19 2.96 30.12 27.09
CA LEU A 19 1.69 29.42 27.35
C LEU A 19 1.47 28.28 26.37
N ILE A 20 1.72 28.50 25.07
CA ILE A 20 1.67 27.44 24.06
C ILE A 20 2.60 26.30 24.46
N VAL A 21 3.86 26.58 24.75
CA VAL A 21 4.84 25.56 25.15
C VAL A 21 4.36 24.77 26.37
N PHE A 22 3.85 25.45 27.40
CA PHE A 22 3.37 24.80 28.63
C PHE A 22 2.19 23.87 28.37
N PHE A 23 1.12 24.36 27.75
CA PHE A 23 -0.08 23.57 27.49
C PHE A 23 0.18 22.46 26.46
N SER A 24 0.92 22.75 25.39
CA SER A 24 1.26 21.74 24.38
C SER A 24 2.15 20.65 24.95
N THR A 25 3.15 20.98 25.78
CA THR A 25 4.00 19.96 26.42
C THR A 25 3.20 19.10 27.40
N GLY A 26 2.37 19.72 28.25
CA GLY A 26 1.54 18.98 29.21
C GLY A 26 0.54 18.04 28.54
N LEU A 27 -0.19 18.53 27.53
CA LEU A 27 -1.14 17.72 26.77
C LEU A 27 -0.43 16.61 26.00
N LEU A 28 0.71 16.90 25.39
CA LEU A 28 1.49 15.93 24.65
C LEU A 28 2.03 14.82 25.56
N LEU A 29 2.54 15.17 26.75
CA LEU A 29 2.98 14.18 27.73
C LEU A 29 1.82 13.28 28.18
N PHE A 30 0.66 13.86 28.44
CA PHE A 30 -0.54 13.12 28.80
C PHE A 30 -0.94 12.12 27.70
N LEU A 31 -1.01 12.58 26.44
CA LEU A 31 -1.44 11.73 25.32
C LEU A 31 -0.42 10.63 24.99
N VAL A 32 0.89 10.92 25.09
CA VAL A 32 1.94 9.91 24.92
C VAL A 32 1.87 8.86 26.03
N LEU A 33 1.68 9.28 27.28
CA LEU A 33 1.50 8.33 28.40
C LEU A 33 0.24 7.48 28.22
N LEU A 34 -0.87 8.09 27.77
CA LEU A 34 -2.10 7.37 27.48
C LEU A 34 -1.90 6.35 26.36
N ASP A 35 -1.16 6.69 25.30
CA ASP A 35 -0.81 5.76 24.22
C ASP A 35 0.04 4.59 24.72
N LEU A 36 1.03 4.85 25.58
CA LEU A 36 1.88 3.81 26.14
C LEU A 36 1.12 2.83 27.05
N ILE A 37 0.07 3.30 27.73
CA ILE A 37 -0.73 2.47 28.66
C ILE A 37 -1.85 1.73 27.93
N VAL A 38 -2.58 2.41 27.05
CA VAL A 38 -3.83 1.91 26.46
C VAL A 38 -3.67 1.48 25.00
N GLY A 39 -2.71 2.07 24.28
CA GLY A 39 -2.58 1.94 22.83
C GLY A 39 -3.67 2.73 22.09
N LEU A 40 -3.27 3.78 21.36
CA LEU A 40 -4.19 4.56 20.54
C LEU A 40 -4.59 3.78 19.28
N SER A 41 -5.81 3.26 19.25
CA SER A 41 -6.38 2.60 18.07
C SER A 41 -6.91 3.58 17.01
N ASN A 42 -7.19 4.82 17.41
CA ASN A 42 -7.79 5.84 16.54
C ASN A 42 -6.70 6.60 15.73
N PRO A 43 -6.72 6.53 14.38
CA PRO A 43 -5.75 7.23 13.54
C PRO A 43 -5.72 8.75 13.79
N TYR A 44 -6.85 9.38 14.10
CA TYR A 44 -6.91 10.82 14.30
C TYR A 44 -6.21 11.27 15.59
N LEU A 45 -6.31 10.47 16.65
CA LEU A 45 -5.57 10.75 17.90
C LEU A 45 -4.07 10.65 17.69
N GLY A 46 -3.61 9.69 16.87
CA GLY A 46 -2.20 9.61 16.46
C GLY A 46 -1.73 10.85 15.72
N VAL A 47 -2.52 11.36 14.75
CA VAL A 47 -2.17 12.60 14.02
C VAL A 47 -2.11 13.81 14.95
N ILE A 48 -3.08 13.97 15.86
CA ILE A 48 -3.09 15.08 16.81
C ILE A 48 -1.85 15.02 17.71
N THR A 49 -1.59 13.85 18.30
CA THR A 49 -0.51 13.65 19.28
C THR A 49 0.87 13.77 18.65
N TYR A 50 1.04 13.17 17.47
CA TYR A 50 2.36 12.96 16.87
C TYR A 50 2.68 13.87 15.69
N MET A 51 1.73 14.65 15.15
CA MET A 51 2.02 15.59 14.06
C MET A 51 1.60 17.02 14.42
N LEU A 52 0.38 17.22 14.91
CA LEU A 52 -0.14 18.56 15.18
C LEU A 52 0.48 19.18 16.44
N LEU A 53 0.41 18.52 17.60
CA LEU A 53 0.94 19.04 18.86
C LEU A 53 2.45 19.33 18.83
N PRO A 54 3.31 18.49 18.23
CA PRO A 54 4.73 18.79 18.11
C PRO A 54 4.97 20.03 17.24
N GLY A 55 4.18 20.22 16.18
CA GLY A 55 4.22 21.42 15.35
C GLY A 55 3.81 22.69 16.11
N VAL A 56 2.75 22.61 16.92
CA VAL A 56 2.30 23.72 17.79
C VAL A 56 3.34 24.02 18.88
N LEU A 57 3.95 22.99 19.49
CA LEU A 57 5.03 23.15 20.46
C LEU A 57 6.25 23.84 19.83
N ALA A 58 6.68 23.38 18.65
CA ALA A 58 7.77 24.01 17.89
C ALA A 58 7.46 25.46 17.53
N PHE A 59 6.22 25.76 17.13
CA PHE A 59 5.77 27.13 16.88
C PHE A 59 5.85 28.00 18.15
N GLY A 60 5.37 27.49 19.29
CA GLY A 60 5.49 28.18 20.59
C GLY A 60 6.94 28.45 20.99
N LEU A 61 7.83 27.46 20.77
CA LEU A 61 9.27 27.61 21.00
C LEU A 61 9.90 28.66 20.09
N LEU A 62 9.47 28.78 18.83
CA LEU A 62 9.96 29.79 17.88
C LEU A 62 9.53 31.21 18.22
N LEU A 63 8.37 31.40 18.85
CA LEU A 63 7.90 32.73 19.25
C LEU A 63 8.81 33.37 20.32
N VAL A 64 9.44 32.58 21.18
CA VAL A 64 10.33 33.07 22.26
C VAL A 64 11.59 33.78 21.73
N PRO A 65 12.41 33.20 20.84
CA PRO A 65 13.55 33.89 20.24
C PRO A 65 13.14 34.99 19.25
N VAL A 66 12.01 34.85 18.55
CA VAL A 66 11.48 35.91 17.67
C VAL A 66 11.14 37.17 18.46
N ASP A 67 10.45 37.03 19.60
CA ASP A 67 10.18 38.15 20.51
C ASP A 67 11.48 38.82 21.01
N ALA A 68 12.47 38.01 21.41
CA ALA A 68 13.76 38.51 21.85
C ALA A 68 14.49 39.29 20.74
N TRP A 69 14.44 38.82 19.50
CA TRP A 69 15.05 39.47 18.34
C TRP A 69 14.33 40.78 17.97
N LEU A 70 12.99 40.79 17.95
CA LEU A 70 12.19 41.99 17.70
C LEU A 70 12.44 43.07 18.76
N GLN A 71 12.56 42.68 20.03
CA GLN A 71 12.89 43.61 21.12
C GLN A 71 14.27 44.21 20.96
N ARG A 72 15.28 43.40 20.58
CA ARG A 72 16.61 43.91 20.26
C ARG A 72 16.58 44.94 19.13
N ARG A 73 15.86 44.65 18.04
CA ARG A 73 15.70 45.60 16.93
C ARG A 73 15.02 46.90 17.35
N ARG A 74 14.04 46.84 18.25
CA ARG A 74 13.36 48.03 18.80
C ARG A 74 14.28 48.82 19.74
N ALA A 75 15.03 48.16 20.61
CA ALA A 75 15.98 48.79 21.54
C ALA A 75 17.21 49.39 20.83
N ALA A 76 17.66 48.78 19.73
CA ALA A 76 18.76 49.29 18.91
C ALA A 76 18.45 50.62 18.20
N LYS A 77 17.18 51.06 18.15
CA LYS A 77 16.80 52.40 17.69
C LYS A 77 17.09 53.52 18.71
N GLY A 78 17.56 53.19 19.92
CA GLY A 78 17.85 54.14 21.00
C GLY A 78 19.30 54.12 21.52
N GLN A 79 19.88 52.93 21.76
CA GLN A 79 21.30 52.64 22.05
C GLN A 79 21.42 51.12 22.34
N PRO A 80 22.18 50.31 21.58
CA PRO A 80 22.22 48.87 21.80
C PRO A 80 23.12 48.52 23.00
N ALA A 81 22.52 48.27 24.18
CA ALA A 81 23.23 47.66 25.29
C ALA A 81 23.42 46.16 25.05
N TYR A 82 24.66 45.67 25.15
CA TYR A 82 24.96 44.24 25.08
C TYR A 82 24.38 43.50 26.29
N PRO A 83 23.84 42.28 26.11
CA PRO A 83 23.37 41.48 27.24
C PRO A 83 24.56 41.08 28.13
N VAL A 84 24.61 41.62 29.35
CA VAL A 84 25.57 41.19 30.38
C VAL A 84 25.00 39.96 31.08
N ILE A 85 25.62 38.81 30.85
CA ILE A 85 25.31 37.55 31.54
C ILE A 85 26.19 37.49 32.79
N ASP A 86 25.57 37.66 33.96
CA ASP A 86 26.20 37.57 35.27
C ASP A 86 25.56 36.43 36.07
N LEU A 87 26.22 35.26 36.07
CA LEU A 87 25.76 34.06 36.79
C LEU A 87 25.99 34.14 38.31
N CYS A 88 26.73 35.14 38.79
CA CYS A 88 26.88 35.41 40.22
C CYS A 88 25.63 36.11 40.77
N ASN A 89 24.86 36.82 39.93
CA ASN A 89 23.58 37.38 40.30
C ASN A 89 22.54 36.27 40.56
N PRO A 90 21.96 36.17 41.78
CA PRO A 90 21.03 35.08 42.13
C PRO A 90 19.75 35.06 41.28
N ARG A 91 19.30 36.23 40.78
CA ARG A 91 18.14 36.33 39.90
C ARG A 91 18.44 35.80 38.51
N GLN A 92 19.60 36.15 37.94
CA GLN A 92 20.02 35.63 36.64
C GLN A 92 20.31 34.13 36.72
N ARG A 93 20.92 33.65 37.81
CA ARG A 93 21.17 32.22 38.06
C ARG A 93 19.88 31.39 38.14
N ARG A 94 18.84 31.84 38.85
CA ARG A 94 17.53 31.16 38.89
C ARG A 94 16.86 31.10 37.52
N ILE A 95 16.95 32.19 36.75
CA ILE A 95 16.39 32.23 35.39
C ILE A 95 17.17 31.27 34.49
N ALA A 96 18.50 31.31 34.50
CA ALA A 96 19.35 30.45 33.69
C ALA A 96 19.14 28.96 34.01
N THR A 97 19.06 28.60 35.30
CA THR A 97 18.78 27.21 35.74
C THR A 97 17.39 26.74 35.33
N PHE A 98 16.36 27.58 35.45
CA PHE A 98 15.01 27.25 34.95
C PHE A 98 15.02 27.01 33.44
N PHE A 99 15.59 27.92 32.65
CA PHE A 99 15.66 27.77 31.20
C PHE A 99 16.47 26.53 30.80
N ALA A 100 17.62 26.27 31.45
CA ALA A 100 18.41 25.08 31.19
C ALA A 100 17.63 23.79 31.49
N GLY A 101 16.98 23.70 32.66
CA GLY A 101 16.18 22.54 33.05
C GLY A 101 14.98 22.31 32.14
N SER A 102 14.22 23.37 31.81
CA SER A 102 13.10 23.29 30.87
C SER A 102 13.56 22.93 29.46
N SER A 103 14.70 23.44 28.98
CA SER A 103 15.25 23.07 27.68
C SER A 103 15.66 21.60 27.61
N VAL A 104 16.29 21.05 28.66
CA VAL A 104 16.63 19.62 28.72
C VAL A 104 15.36 18.77 28.71
N MET A 105 14.35 19.13 29.52
CA MET A 105 13.06 18.43 29.54
C MET A 105 12.39 18.44 28.16
N ILE A 106 12.27 19.62 27.54
CA ILE A 106 11.65 19.77 26.23
C ILE A 106 12.43 19.00 25.16
N LEU A 107 13.76 18.99 25.24
CA LEU A 107 14.60 18.20 24.33
C LEU A 107 14.30 16.70 24.47
N VAL A 108 14.24 16.17 25.69
CA VAL A 108 13.87 14.77 25.93
C VAL A 108 12.47 14.47 25.39
N VAL A 109 11.49 15.32 25.70
CA VAL A 109 10.11 15.16 25.22
C VAL A 109 10.08 15.17 23.70
N MET A 110 10.72 16.15 23.06
CA MET A 110 10.78 16.25 21.60
C MET A 110 11.46 15.04 20.97
N THR A 111 12.52 14.49 21.58
CA THR A 111 13.16 13.26 21.09
C THR A 111 12.20 12.07 21.13
N VAL A 112 11.54 11.83 22.26
CA VAL A 112 10.58 10.72 22.42
C VAL A 112 9.42 10.87 21.43
N VAL A 113 8.86 12.07 21.37
CA VAL A 113 7.76 12.41 20.45
C VAL A 113 8.18 12.21 19.01
N THR A 114 9.32 12.76 18.58
CA THR A 114 9.78 12.64 17.19
C THR A 114 9.94 11.17 16.80
N TYR A 115 10.50 10.35 17.71
CA TYR A 115 10.61 8.91 17.50
C TYR A 115 9.23 8.26 17.32
N LYS A 116 8.31 8.52 18.25
CA LYS A 116 6.93 8.02 18.17
C LYS A 116 6.18 8.52 16.94
N SER A 117 6.43 9.74 16.49
CA SER A 117 5.86 10.29 15.27
C SER A 117 6.30 9.52 14.04
N VAL A 118 7.58 9.19 13.95
CA VAL A 118 8.11 8.37 12.86
C VAL A 118 7.50 6.97 12.91
N GLU A 119 7.48 6.34 14.08
CA GLU A 119 6.87 5.02 14.30
C GLU A 119 5.39 5.00 13.88
N TYR A 120 4.61 6.00 14.31
CA TYR A 120 3.20 6.15 13.95
C TYR A 120 3.00 6.28 12.44
N MET A 121 3.80 7.13 11.78
CA MET A 121 3.75 7.35 10.32
C MET A 121 4.17 6.13 9.50
N ASP A 122 4.72 5.09 10.13
CA ASP A 122 5.13 3.85 9.48
C ASP A 122 4.15 2.68 9.73
N THR A 123 3.08 2.93 10.47
CA THR A 123 2.03 1.95 10.72
C THR A 123 1.12 1.74 9.50
N THR A 124 0.52 0.55 9.41
CA THR A 124 -0.53 0.26 8.42
C THR A 124 -1.78 1.11 8.63
N THR A 125 -2.05 1.51 9.87
CA THR A 125 -3.14 2.42 10.22
C THR A 125 -2.93 3.79 9.58
N PHE A 126 -1.73 4.37 9.71
CA PHE A 126 -1.43 5.66 9.09
C PHE A 126 -1.51 5.57 7.56
N CYS A 127 -0.79 4.62 6.95
CA CYS A 127 -0.75 4.50 5.49
C CYS A 127 -2.10 4.12 4.87
N GLY A 128 -2.84 3.20 5.50
CA GLY A 128 -4.06 2.61 4.93
C GLY A 128 -5.36 3.33 5.30
N LYS A 129 -5.43 3.98 6.47
CA LYS A 129 -6.68 4.56 6.98
C LYS A 129 -6.70 6.09 7.01
N LEU A 130 -5.56 6.77 7.03
CA LEU A 130 -5.56 8.24 7.14
C LEU A 130 -6.09 8.88 5.85
N CYS A 131 -5.47 8.56 4.72
CA CYS A 131 -5.90 9.00 3.39
C CYS A 131 -6.98 8.05 2.82
N HIS A 132 -8.02 7.78 3.61
CA HIS A 132 -9.02 6.74 3.34
C HIS A 132 -9.59 6.82 1.92
N LYS A 133 -9.86 8.01 1.38
CA LYS A 133 -10.40 8.15 0.02
C LYS A 133 -9.50 7.57 -1.07
N VAL A 134 -8.17 7.69 -0.95
CA VAL A 134 -7.23 7.21 -1.97
C VAL A 134 -6.74 5.81 -1.65
N MET A 135 -6.55 5.51 -0.36
CA MET A 135 -5.88 4.28 0.09
C MET A 135 -6.85 3.14 0.38
N ILE A 136 -8.17 3.36 0.49
CA ILE A 136 -9.16 2.29 0.73
C ILE A 136 -9.01 1.12 -0.26
N PRO A 137 -8.86 1.31 -1.58
CA PRO A 137 -8.72 0.20 -2.51
C PRO A 137 -7.49 -0.67 -2.22
N GLU A 138 -6.32 -0.04 -2.10
CA GLU A 138 -5.05 -0.71 -1.83
C GLU A 138 -5.02 -1.34 -0.43
N TYR A 139 -5.59 -0.67 0.59
CA TYR A 139 -5.71 -1.20 1.95
C TYR A 139 -6.70 -2.37 2.06
N THR A 140 -7.76 -2.35 1.27
CA THR A 140 -8.74 -3.46 1.20
C THR A 140 -8.11 -4.69 0.58
N ALA A 141 -7.38 -4.53 -0.53
CA ALA A 141 -6.62 -5.62 -1.14
C ALA A 141 -5.52 -6.15 -0.21
N TYR A 142 -4.78 -5.24 0.46
CA TYR A 142 -3.76 -5.58 1.45
C TYR A 142 -4.25 -6.53 2.54
N LYS A 143 -5.38 -6.21 3.17
CA LYS A 143 -5.95 -7.00 4.28
C LYS A 143 -6.31 -8.44 3.89
N ARG A 144 -6.51 -8.72 2.60
CA ARG A 144 -6.82 -10.06 2.09
C ARG A 144 -5.60 -10.79 1.56
N SER A 145 -4.49 -10.09 1.39
CA SER A 145 -3.27 -10.67 0.85
C SER A 145 -2.56 -11.54 1.91
N PRO A 146 -1.68 -12.46 1.47
CA PRO A 146 -0.75 -13.16 2.37
C PRO A 146 0.17 -12.22 3.16
N HIS A 147 0.26 -10.93 2.77
CA HIS A 147 1.10 -9.92 3.39
C HIS A 147 0.33 -9.01 4.37
N ALA A 148 -0.92 -9.34 4.74
CA ALA A 148 -1.77 -8.53 5.62
C ALA A 148 -1.19 -8.26 7.03
N SER A 149 -0.12 -8.95 7.42
CA SER A 149 0.60 -8.76 8.69
C SER A 149 1.96 -8.03 8.53
N VAL A 150 2.36 -7.71 7.31
CA VAL A 150 3.61 -7.01 6.98
C VAL A 150 3.31 -5.52 6.89
N VAL A 151 4.00 -4.68 7.68
CA VAL A 151 3.75 -3.23 7.66
C VAL A 151 4.14 -2.62 6.30
N CYS A 152 3.38 -1.62 5.83
CA CYS A 152 3.54 -1.04 4.50
C CYS A 152 4.99 -0.58 4.21
N THR A 153 5.67 -0.07 5.24
CA THR A 153 7.02 0.47 5.14
C THR A 153 8.10 -0.58 4.91
N GLN A 154 7.87 -1.86 5.25
CA GLN A 154 8.84 -2.93 4.94
C GLN A 154 9.02 -3.13 3.43
N CYS A 155 7.99 -2.82 2.62
CA CYS A 155 8.07 -2.86 1.16
C CYS A 155 8.27 -1.48 0.53
N HIS A 156 7.57 -0.44 1.01
CA HIS A 156 7.50 0.86 0.33
C HIS A 156 8.55 1.91 0.75
N ILE A 157 9.21 1.74 1.90
CA ILE A 157 10.22 2.69 2.41
C ILE A 157 11.56 1.95 2.66
N GLY A 158 11.46 0.77 3.28
CA GLY A 158 12.52 -0.11 3.72
C GLY A 158 13.46 0.52 4.77
N PRO A 159 14.41 -0.24 5.32
CA PRO A 159 15.23 0.20 6.45
C PRO A 159 16.26 1.28 6.05
N GLY A 160 16.68 2.06 7.05
CA GLY A 160 17.79 3.01 6.96
C GLY A 160 17.37 4.49 6.86
N ALA A 161 18.06 5.36 7.60
CA ALA A 161 17.74 6.79 7.71
C ALA A 161 17.62 7.54 6.36
N PRO A 162 18.49 7.32 5.35
CA PRO A 162 18.36 8.01 4.05
C PRO A 162 17.05 7.70 3.32
N TRP A 163 16.58 6.45 3.39
CA TRP A 163 15.33 6.03 2.76
C TRP A 163 14.11 6.56 3.50
N PHE A 164 14.16 6.59 4.84
CA PHE A 164 13.13 7.24 5.63
C PHE A 164 12.98 8.72 5.26
N VAL A 165 14.07 9.48 5.23
CA VAL A 165 14.04 10.91 4.86
C VAL A 165 13.52 11.09 3.43
N ARG A 166 14.03 10.30 2.48
CA ARG A 166 13.60 10.37 1.07
C ARG A 166 12.11 10.08 0.92
N ALA A 167 11.59 9.07 1.61
CA ALA A 167 10.18 8.72 1.58
C ALA A 167 9.32 9.86 2.13
N LYS A 168 9.68 10.44 3.29
CA LYS A 168 8.90 11.55 3.88
C LYS A 168 8.94 12.82 3.01
N LEU A 169 10.09 13.16 2.43
CA LEU A 169 10.19 14.30 1.49
C LEU A 169 9.38 14.05 0.21
N SER A 170 9.41 12.83 -0.33
CA SER A 170 8.60 12.45 -1.50
C SER A 170 7.09 12.41 -1.23
N GLY A 171 6.69 12.35 0.06
CA GLY A 171 5.31 12.39 0.50
C GLY A 171 4.71 13.80 0.53
N ILE A 172 5.53 14.87 0.62
CA ILE A 172 5.04 16.25 0.70
C ILE A 172 4.17 16.61 -0.52
N PRO A 173 4.61 16.36 -1.78
CA PRO A 173 3.76 16.60 -2.95
C PRO A 173 2.48 15.76 -2.93
N GLN A 174 2.52 14.54 -2.39
CA GLN A 174 1.35 13.66 -2.33
C GLN A 174 0.27 14.22 -1.38
N VAL A 175 0.69 14.75 -0.21
CA VAL A 175 -0.22 15.41 0.73
C VAL A 175 -0.83 16.66 0.10
N TYR A 176 -0.04 17.44 -0.63
CA TYR A 176 -0.52 18.61 -1.37
C TYR A 176 -1.58 18.21 -2.41
N HIS A 177 -1.29 17.24 -3.27
CA HIS A 177 -2.24 16.79 -4.29
C HIS A 177 -3.49 16.15 -3.68
N TYR A 178 -3.34 15.39 -2.60
CA TYR A 178 -4.47 14.85 -1.86
C TYR A 178 -5.39 15.96 -1.32
N THR A 179 -4.79 17.03 -0.77
CA THR A 179 -5.51 18.18 -0.20
C THR A 179 -6.26 18.97 -1.26
N LEU A 180 -5.64 19.20 -2.42
CA LEU A 180 -6.29 19.87 -3.56
C LEU A 180 -7.25 18.95 -4.33
N GLY A 181 -7.13 17.64 -4.17
CA GLY A 181 -7.94 16.66 -4.88
C GLY A 181 -7.54 16.42 -6.34
N ASP A 182 -6.37 16.93 -6.77
CA ASP A 182 -5.88 16.97 -8.15
C ASP A 182 -4.92 15.82 -8.49
N TYR A 183 -5.32 14.59 -8.14
CA TYR A 183 -4.57 13.36 -8.42
C TYR A 183 -5.29 12.46 -9.43
N PRO A 184 -4.54 11.63 -10.20
CA PRO A 184 -5.12 10.69 -11.15
C PRO A 184 -5.99 9.63 -10.48
N ARG A 185 -7.05 9.20 -11.18
CA ARG A 185 -7.98 8.14 -10.75
C ARG A 185 -8.27 7.25 -11.95
N PRO A 186 -7.85 5.98 -11.98
CA PRO A 186 -7.07 5.28 -10.95
C PRO A 186 -5.62 5.80 -10.83
N ILE A 187 -4.92 5.44 -9.75
CA ILE A 187 -3.51 5.79 -9.54
C ILE A 187 -2.66 5.03 -10.58
N PRO A 188 -1.77 5.68 -11.34
CA PRO A 188 -0.99 5.02 -12.38
C PRO A 188 -0.01 3.99 -11.80
N THR A 189 0.20 2.91 -12.53
CA THR A 189 1.21 1.90 -12.24
C THR A 189 2.20 1.77 -13.40
N PRO A 190 3.44 1.32 -13.13
CA PRO A 190 3.99 0.90 -11.84
C PRO A 190 4.47 2.06 -10.96
N VAL A 191 4.66 1.78 -9.66
CA VAL A 191 5.31 2.72 -8.74
C VAL A 191 6.78 2.89 -9.15
N LYS A 192 7.15 4.09 -9.62
CA LYS A 192 8.48 4.36 -10.19
C LYS A 192 9.62 4.38 -9.16
N ALA A 193 9.30 4.61 -7.88
CA ALA A 193 10.27 4.77 -6.79
C ALA A 193 10.32 3.57 -5.83
N LEU A 194 9.82 2.40 -6.25
CA LEU A 194 9.93 1.19 -5.43
C LEU A 194 11.38 0.71 -5.39
N ARG A 195 11.80 0.18 -4.25
CA ARG A 195 13.13 -0.41 -4.07
C ARG A 195 13.27 -1.70 -4.89
N PRO A 196 14.51 -2.12 -5.22
CA PRO A 196 14.75 -3.44 -5.80
C PRO A 196 14.25 -4.56 -4.88
N SER A 197 13.84 -5.68 -5.46
CA SER A 197 13.27 -6.83 -4.72
C SER A 197 14.29 -7.48 -3.80
N ARG A 198 15.58 -7.44 -4.15
CA ARG A 198 16.69 -7.85 -3.26
C ARG A 198 16.71 -7.13 -1.92
N ASP A 199 16.27 -5.87 -1.90
CA ASP A 199 16.29 -5.01 -0.72
C ASP A 199 14.94 -4.99 0.01
N THR A 200 13.96 -5.78 -0.47
CA THR A 200 12.58 -5.80 0.03
C THR A 200 12.08 -7.23 0.17
N CYS A 201 11.72 -7.89 -0.93
CA CYS A 201 11.19 -9.25 -1.00
C CYS A 201 12.18 -10.29 -0.44
N GLU A 202 13.45 -10.21 -0.83
CA GLU A 202 14.46 -11.23 -0.49
C GLU A 202 14.85 -11.26 0.99
N ASN A 203 14.48 -10.24 1.77
CA ASN A 203 14.64 -10.25 3.23
C ASN A 203 13.78 -11.32 3.92
N CYS A 204 12.68 -11.72 3.27
CA CYS A 204 11.74 -12.73 3.78
C CYS A 204 11.64 -13.95 2.84
N HIS A 205 11.93 -13.78 1.56
CA HIS A 205 11.81 -14.78 0.51
C HIS A 205 13.18 -15.17 -0.04
N ASP A 206 13.80 -16.23 0.45
CA ASP A 206 15.10 -16.69 -0.07
C ASP A 206 14.94 -17.31 -1.47
N PRO A 207 15.47 -16.68 -2.54
CA PRO A 207 15.36 -17.22 -3.88
C PRO A 207 16.10 -18.54 -4.08
N LYS A 208 17.09 -18.83 -3.23
CA LYS A 208 17.81 -20.10 -3.26
C LYS A 208 16.99 -21.23 -2.66
N ALA A 209 15.93 -20.92 -1.92
CA ALA A 209 15.10 -21.89 -1.22
C ALA A 209 13.87 -22.38 -2.01
N PHE A 210 13.60 -21.84 -3.20
CA PHE A 210 12.38 -22.19 -3.97
C PHE A 210 12.58 -23.45 -4.83
N TYR A 211 12.71 -24.62 -4.24
CA TYR A 211 12.94 -25.85 -5.02
C TYR A 211 11.64 -26.45 -5.59
N GLY A 212 11.70 -26.98 -6.81
CA GLY A 212 10.69 -27.89 -7.35
C GLY A 212 9.38 -27.24 -7.83
N SER A 213 8.32 -28.05 -7.83
CA SER A 213 6.96 -27.64 -8.22
C SER A 213 6.07 -27.47 -6.99
N THR A 214 5.19 -26.47 -7.02
CA THR A 214 4.25 -26.19 -5.92
C THR A 214 2.83 -26.51 -6.36
N LEU A 215 2.11 -27.26 -5.53
CA LEU A 215 0.68 -27.50 -5.77
C LEU A 215 -0.13 -26.23 -5.52
N ARG A 216 -0.91 -25.84 -6.52
CA ARG A 216 -1.88 -24.75 -6.43
C ARG A 216 -3.28 -25.34 -6.56
N THR A 217 -4.11 -25.08 -5.57
CA THR A 217 -5.51 -25.48 -5.53
C THR A 217 -6.40 -24.24 -5.59
N ALA A 218 -7.43 -24.28 -6.43
CA ALA A 218 -8.50 -23.31 -6.48
C ALA A 218 -9.82 -24.01 -6.12
N ILE A 219 -10.57 -23.42 -5.19
CA ILE A 219 -11.92 -23.85 -4.83
C ILE A 219 -12.88 -22.87 -5.47
N SER A 220 -13.85 -23.39 -6.21
CA SER A 220 -14.96 -22.62 -6.76
C SER A 220 -16.28 -23.37 -6.51
N TYR A 221 -17.39 -22.67 -6.69
CA TYR A 221 -18.73 -23.24 -6.54
C TYR A 221 -19.50 -23.09 -7.85
N GLN A 222 -20.35 -24.04 -8.20
CA GLN A 222 -21.25 -23.92 -9.35
C GLN A 222 -22.43 -22.99 -9.02
N GLN A 223 -23.06 -22.44 -10.06
CA GLN A 223 -24.27 -21.62 -9.93
C GLN A 223 -25.56 -22.46 -9.95
N ASP A 224 -25.52 -23.65 -9.34
CA ASP A 224 -26.64 -24.58 -9.22
C ASP A 224 -27.30 -24.50 -7.84
N GLN A 225 -28.36 -25.28 -7.62
CA GLN A 225 -29.11 -25.23 -6.38
C GLN A 225 -28.26 -25.62 -5.17
N ALA A 226 -27.36 -26.59 -5.33
CA ALA A 226 -26.52 -27.12 -4.27
C ALA A 226 -25.25 -26.29 -4.02
N ASN A 227 -24.98 -25.30 -4.89
CA ASN A 227 -23.68 -24.62 -4.96
C ASN A 227 -22.57 -25.67 -5.02
N THR A 228 -22.56 -26.53 -6.03
CA THR A 228 -21.66 -27.69 -6.09
C THR A 228 -20.21 -27.24 -6.03
N ARG A 229 -19.48 -27.70 -5.00
CA ARG A 229 -18.07 -27.38 -4.79
C ARG A 229 -17.20 -28.07 -5.84
N VAL A 230 -16.35 -27.29 -6.50
CA VAL A 230 -15.36 -27.75 -7.48
C VAL A 230 -13.98 -27.39 -6.96
N VAL A 231 -13.07 -28.37 -7.00
CA VAL A 231 -11.65 -28.16 -6.70
C VAL A 231 -10.86 -28.38 -7.95
N THR A 232 -10.03 -27.41 -8.30
CA THR A 232 -9.09 -27.49 -9.42
C THR A 232 -7.68 -27.44 -8.86
N SER A 233 -6.89 -28.46 -9.16
CA SER A 233 -5.53 -28.62 -8.67
C SER A 233 -4.55 -28.64 -9.84
N GLN A 234 -3.45 -27.90 -9.72
CA GLN A 234 -2.37 -27.90 -10.71
C GLN A 234 -1.00 -27.77 -10.03
N LEU A 235 0.02 -28.44 -10.57
CA LEU A 235 1.40 -28.23 -10.14
C LEU A 235 1.98 -27.06 -10.93
N MET A 236 2.44 -26.04 -10.22
CA MET A 236 3.19 -24.93 -10.77
C MET A 236 4.67 -25.28 -10.81
N HIS A 237 5.33 -25.14 -11.95
CA HIS A 237 6.77 -25.36 -12.09
C HIS A 237 7.54 -24.12 -11.63
N VAL A 238 7.56 -23.90 -10.30
CA VAL A 238 8.09 -22.70 -9.64
C VAL A 238 9.60 -22.53 -9.88
N GLY A 239 10.39 -23.51 -9.46
CA GLY A 239 11.82 -23.69 -9.73
C GLY A 239 12.79 -22.52 -9.46
N SER A 240 13.58 -22.61 -8.39
CA SER A 240 14.97 -22.11 -8.27
C SER A 240 15.73 -22.81 -7.12
N GLY A 241 16.78 -23.56 -7.48
CA GLY A 241 17.69 -24.21 -6.52
C GLY A 241 18.33 -25.53 -6.97
N GLY A 242 18.34 -25.86 -8.27
CA GLY A 242 19.09 -27.04 -8.77
C GLY A 242 19.15 -27.23 -10.29
N VAL A 243 19.03 -26.14 -11.07
CA VAL A 243 19.42 -25.89 -12.49
C VAL A 243 19.61 -27.13 -13.41
N PRO A 244 18.99 -27.30 -14.61
CA PRO A 244 18.53 -26.28 -15.60
C PRO A 244 17.08 -26.50 -16.15
N GLY A 245 16.28 -25.58 -16.71
CA GLY A 245 16.26 -24.11 -16.84
C GLY A 245 15.04 -23.51 -16.12
N SER A 246 14.91 -23.94 -14.86
CA SER A 246 14.25 -23.30 -13.70
C SER A 246 12.89 -22.64 -13.89
N GLY A 247 11.99 -23.28 -14.62
CA GLY A 247 10.55 -23.04 -14.58
C GLY A 247 10.16 -21.56 -14.73
N ILE A 248 9.12 -21.15 -14.02
CA ILE A 248 8.61 -19.77 -14.07
C ILE A 248 9.53 -18.75 -13.38
N HIS A 249 10.48 -19.18 -12.54
CA HIS A 249 11.50 -18.31 -11.91
C HIS A 249 12.86 -18.32 -12.64
N SER A 250 12.87 -18.47 -13.95
CA SER A 250 14.09 -18.41 -14.79
C SER A 250 14.96 -17.17 -14.56
N HIS A 251 14.36 -16.02 -14.21
CA HIS A 251 15.09 -14.78 -13.91
C HIS A 251 15.97 -14.85 -12.65
N MET A 252 15.79 -15.87 -11.79
CA MET A 252 16.62 -16.07 -10.61
C MET A 252 17.96 -16.76 -10.93
N VAL A 253 18.02 -17.52 -12.03
CA VAL A 253 19.21 -18.26 -12.45
C VAL A 253 19.91 -17.56 -13.62
N ASN A 254 19.14 -16.87 -14.46
CA ASN A 254 19.64 -16.14 -15.62
C ASN A 254 19.53 -14.63 -15.40
N ASN A 255 20.52 -13.86 -15.85
CA ASN A 255 20.40 -12.41 -15.88
C ASN A 255 19.55 -12.01 -17.08
N ILE A 256 18.29 -11.67 -16.82
CA ILE A 256 17.33 -11.23 -17.83
C ILE A 256 17.25 -9.72 -17.79
N GLU A 257 17.62 -9.07 -18.88
CA GLU A 257 17.44 -7.65 -19.08
C GLU A 257 16.32 -7.41 -20.09
N TYR A 258 15.50 -6.39 -19.87
CA TYR A 258 14.42 -6.05 -20.78
C TYR A 258 14.28 -4.54 -20.96
N LEU A 259 13.72 -4.15 -22.11
CA LEU A 259 13.34 -2.79 -22.44
C LEU A 259 11.81 -2.73 -22.57
N PRO A 260 11.10 -1.99 -21.70
CA PRO A 260 9.67 -1.81 -21.86
C PRO A 260 9.37 -1.05 -23.16
N ALA A 261 8.27 -1.39 -23.82
CA ALA A 261 7.79 -0.66 -25.00
C ALA A 261 6.97 0.59 -24.62
N VAL A 262 6.41 0.58 -23.41
CA VAL A 262 5.45 1.58 -22.88
C VAL A 262 5.70 1.82 -21.38
N ASP A 263 5.38 3.02 -20.88
CA ASP A 263 5.63 3.46 -19.49
C ASP A 263 5.03 2.55 -18.40
N ASN A 264 3.82 2.03 -18.63
CA ASN A 264 3.13 1.12 -17.69
C ASN A 264 3.71 -0.31 -17.73
N ARG A 265 4.70 -0.54 -18.60
CA ARG A 265 5.42 -1.79 -18.83
C ARG A 265 4.54 -2.95 -19.25
N THR A 266 3.32 -2.75 -19.74
CA THR A 266 2.48 -3.87 -20.18
C THR A 266 3.06 -4.60 -21.40
N GLU A 267 3.96 -3.97 -22.15
CA GLU A 267 4.60 -4.57 -23.32
C GLU A 267 6.13 -4.45 -23.24
N ILE A 268 6.82 -5.44 -23.79
CA ILE A 268 8.29 -5.51 -23.84
C ILE A 268 8.72 -5.39 -25.30
N ALA A 269 9.62 -4.45 -25.58
CA ALA A 269 10.14 -4.21 -26.92
C ALA A 269 11.34 -5.10 -27.24
N TRP A 270 12.19 -5.34 -26.25
CA TRP A 270 13.43 -6.11 -26.39
C TRP A 270 13.78 -6.78 -25.06
N LEU A 271 14.43 -7.94 -25.16
CA LEU A 271 14.87 -8.73 -24.02
C LEU A 271 16.21 -9.39 -24.33
N ARG A 272 17.09 -9.46 -23.34
CA ARG A 272 18.35 -10.20 -23.38
C ARG A 272 18.43 -11.16 -22.23
N ILE A 273 18.69 -12.43 -22.55
CA ILE A 273 18.94 -13.47 -21.56
C ILE A 273 20.44 -13.76 -21.57
N LYS A 274 21.12 -13.47 -20.47
CA LYS A 274 22.46 -13.99 -20.20
C LYS A 274 22.30 -15.20 -19.27
N ARG A 275 22.54 -16.39 -19.83
CA ARG A 275 22.36 -17.66 -19.14
C ARG A 275 23.51 -17.95 -18.17
N HIS A 276 23.30 -18.88 -17.25
CA HIS A 276 24.31 -19.30 -16.28
C HIS A 276 25.58 -19.89 -16.95
N ASP A 277 25.44 -20.52 -18.12
CA ASP A 277 26.57 -21.02 -18.93
C ASP A 277 27.38 -19.91 -19.64
N GLY A 278 27.00 -18.64 -19.44
CA GLY A 278 27.61 -17.47 -20.07
C GLY A 278 27.07 -17.15 -21.47
N SER A 279 26.28 -18.05 -22.08
CA SER A 279 25.65 -17.78 -23.37
C SER A 279 24.66 -16.64 -23.26
N THR A 280 24.62 -15.80 -24.30
CA THR A 280 23.72 -14.65 -24.37
C THR A 280 22.86 -14.75 -25.59
N GLN A 281 21.57 -14.45 -25.45
CA GLN A 281 20.64 -14.36 -26.56
C GLN A 281 19.74 -13.15 -26.40
N GLU A 282 19.47 -12.48 -27.52
CA GLU A 282 18.58 -11.34 -27.60
C GLU A 282 17.31 -11.69 -28.36
N PHE A 283 16.20 -11.15 -27.88
CA PHE A 283 14.88 -11.27 -28.47
C PHE A 283 14.27 -9.88 -28.65
N VAL A 284 13.50 -9.72 -29.72
CA VAL A 284 12.82 -8.48 -30.09
C VAL A 284 11.35 -8.76 -30.32
N ASN A 285 10.50 -7.79 -29.96
CA ASN A 285 9.12 -7.80 -30.37
C ASN A 285 9.03 -7.27 -31.81
N PRO A 286 8.56 -8.06 -32.80
CA PRO A 286 8.48 -7.63 -34.19
C PRO A 286 7.70 -6.33 -34.41
N MET A 287 6.72 -6.02 -33.55
CA MET A 287 5.95 -4.77 -33.61
C MET A 287 6.79 -3.52 -33.31
N TYR A 288 7.87 -3.69 -32.54
CA TYR A 288 8.71 -2.59 -32.04
C TYR A 288 10.11 -2.56 -32.62
N ASP A 289 10.50 -3.53 -33.45
CA ASP A 289 11.86 -3.66 -34.00
C ASP A 289 12.36 -2.35 -34.65
N LYS A 290 11.58 -1.79 -35.57
CA LYS A 290 11.90 -0.50 -36.24
C LYS A 290 11.92 0.71 -35.30
N LYS A 291 11.32 0.60 -34.12
CA LYS A 291 11.21 1.67 -33.12
C LYS A 291 12.19 1.50 -31.96
N LEU A 292 12.98 0.42 -31.90
CA LEU A 292 13.88 0.16 -30.78
C LEU A 292 14.85 1.32 -30.50
N ALA A 293 15.40 1.93 -31.55
CA ALA A 293 16.32 3.06 -31.41
C ALA A 293 15.65 4.29 -30.78
N SER A 294 14.35 4.52 -31.00
CA SER A 294 13.63 5.63 -30.39
C SER A 294 13.17 5.30 -28.97
N ILE A 295 12.77 4.04 -28.71
CA ILE A 295 12.42 3.56 -27.37
C ILE A 295 13.64 3.63 -26.44
N ARG A 296 14.84 3.20 -26.88
CA ARG A 296 16.09 3.28 -26.11
C ARG A 296 16.52 4.70 -25.72
N LYS A 297 15.98 5.74 -26.39
CA LYS A 297 16.23 7.14 -26.02
C LYS A 297 15.29 7.65 -24.92
N LYS A 298 14.15 6.98 -24.73
CA LYS A 298 13.09 7.39 -23.79
C LYS A 298 13.06 6.50 -22.54
N GLU A 299 13.20 5.19 -22.76
CA GLU A 299 13.12 4.15 -21.75
C GLU A 299 14.50 3.63 -21.37
N GLN A 300 14.60 3.12 -20.15
CA GLN A 300 15.82 2.52 -19.62
C GLN A 300 15.73 0.99 -19.68
N VAL A 301 16.86 0.35 -19.98
CA VAL A 301 17.00 -1.10 -19.82
C VAL A 301 16.94 -1.44 -18.34
N ARG A 302 16.17 -2.47 -18.01
CA ARG A 302 15.92 -2.93 -16.65
C ARG A 302 16.39 -4.36 -16.51
N VAL A 303 16.90 -4.71 -15.34
CA VAL A 303 17.07 -6.11 -14.95
C VAL A 303 15.72 -6.60 -14.43
N MET A 304 15.26 -7.74 -14.95
CA MET A 304 14.03 -8.40 -14.53
C MET A 304 14.14 -8.77 -13.06
N ASP A 305 13.13 -8.38 -12.29
CA ASP A 305 13.09 -8.54 -10.85
C ASP A 305 11.74 -9.13 -10.38
N CYS A 306 11.60 -9.50 -9.10
CA CYS A 306 10.40 -10.19 -8.62
C CYS A 306 9.11 -9.43 -8.95
N ILE A 307 9.10 -8.10 -8.81
CA ILE A 307 7.93 -7.25 -9.08
C ILE A 307 7.54 -7.15 -10.57
N ASP A 308 8.43 -7.53 -11.49
CA ASP A 308 8.12 -7.56 -12.92
C ASP A 308 7.24 -8.77 -13.31
N CYS A 309 7.04 -9.70 -12.37
CA CYS A 309 6.06 -10.79 -12.43
C CYS A 309 5.06 -10.76 -11.26
N HIS A 310 5.49 -10.36 -10.06
CA HIS A 310 4.69 -10.28 -8.84
C HIS A 310 4.23 -8.85 -8.53
N ASN A 311 3.84 -8.09 -9.56
CA ASN A 311 3.49 -6.67 -9.47
C ASN A 311 2.33 -6.34 -8.50
N ARG A 312 1.54 -7.35 -8.13
CA ARG A 312 0.42 -7.27 -7.18
C ARG A 312 0.55 -8.28 -6.02
N ALA A 313 1.76 -8.45 -5.48
CA ALA A 313 2.05 -9.39 -4.39
C ALA A 313 1.19 -9.19 -3.12
N ALA A 314 0.94 -7.93 -2.74
CA ALA A 314 0.17 -7.58 -1.55
C ALA A 314 -1.16 -6.86 -1.88
N HIS A 315 -1.39 -6.48 -3.13
CA HIS A 315 -2.50 -5.61 -3.53
C HIS A 315 -3.27 -6.17 -4.72
N ASP A 316 -3.64 -7.45 -4.64
CA ASP A 316 -4.39 -8.14 -5.70
C ASP A 316 -5.87 -7.72 -5.68
N PHE A 317 -6.35 -7.15 -6.79
CA PHE A 317 -7.75 -6.75 -6.96
C PHE A 317 -8.56 -7.94 -7.46
N VAL A 318 -8.94 -8.79 -6.52
CA VAL A 318 -9.66 -10.03 -6.80
C VAL A 318 -11.06 -9.76 -7.35
N GLY A 319 -11.43 -10.49 -8.40
CA GLY A 319 -12.77 -10.44 -9.01
C GLY A 319 -13.88 -10.90 -8.06
N PHE A 320 -15.09 -10.36 -8.26
CA PHE A 320 -16.24 -10.60 -7.40
C PHE A 320 -16.59 -12.09 -7.26
N GLU A 321 -16.58 -12.86 -8.35
CA GLU A 321 -16.87 -14.29 -8.30
C GLU A 321 -15.95 -15.04 -7.34
N LYS A 322 -14.65 -14.77 -7.42
CA LYS A 322 -13.67 -15.38 -6.53
C LYS A 322 -13.90 -14.97 -5.07
N LEU A 323 -14.34 -13.74 -4.81
CA LEU A 323 -14.69 -13.31 -3.45
C LEU A 323 -15.90 -14.08 -2.91
N ILE A 324 -16.91 -14.35 -3.74
CA ILE A 324 -18.05 -15.18 -3.37
C ILE A 324 -17.61 -16.62 -3.07
N ASP A 325 -16.79 -17.22 -3.93
CA ASP A 325 -16.27 -18.58 -3.71
C ASP A 325 -15.45 -18.67 -2.40
N ASP A 326 -14.60 -17.69 -2.16
CA ASP A 326 -13.81 -17.54 -0.95
C ASP A 326 -14.70 -17.38 0.31
N ASP A 327 -15.76 -16.58 0.23
CA ASP A 327 -16.66 -16.30 1.35
C ASP A 327 -17.61 -17.47 1.65
N ILE A 328 -18.01 -18.24 0.63
CA ILE A 328 -18.69 -19.54 0.83
C ILE A 328 -17.74 -20.52 1.52
N THR A 329 -16.49 -20.61 1.06
CA THR A 329 -15.46 -21.49 1.67
C THR A 329 -15.23 -21.15 3.14
N ARG A 330 -15.17 -19.86 3.48
CA ARG A 330 -15.00 -19.36 4.85
C ARG A 330 -16.29 -19.32 5.67
N ARG A 331 -17.42 -19.80 5.12
CA ARG A 331 -18.75 -19.79 5.75
C ARG A 331 -19.23 -18.40 6.16
N GLN A 332 -18.74 -17.36 5.49
CA GLN A 332 -19.29 -16.00 5.60
C GLN A 332 -20.60 -15.90 4.80
N ILE A 333 -20.65 -16.60 3.67
CA ILE A 333 -21.88 -16.90 2.93
C ILE A 333 -22.25 -18.35 3.23
N ASP A 334 -23.50 -18.60 3.62
CA ASP A 334 -23.97 -19.95 3.88
C ASP A 334 -24.24 -20.69 2.55
N GLY A 335 -23.28 -21.50 2.12
CA GLY A 335 -23.36 -22.28 0.89
C GLY A 335 -24.44 -23.35 0.86
N SER A 336 -25.12 -23.64 1.97
CA SER A 336 -26.28 -24.55 1.99
C SER A 336 -27.58 -23.85 1.59
N LEU A 337 -27.58 -22.51 1.45
CA LEU A 337 -28.72 -21.77 0.93
C LEU A 337 -28.88 -22.05 -0.58
N PRO A 338 -30.06 -22.50 -1.03
CA PRO A 338 -30.30 -22.82 -2.43
C PRO A 338 -29.95 -21.66 -3.35
N PHE A 339 -29.14 -21.92 -4.39
CA PHE A 339 -28.77 -20.95 -5.44
C PHE A 339 -28.05 -19.67 -4.95
N ILE A 340 -27.48 -19.63 -3.75
CA ILE A 340 -26.90 -18.38 -3.22
C ILE A 340 -25.79 -17.81 -4.10
N LYS A 341 -24.91 -18.66 -4.66
CA LYS A 341 -23.87 -18.19 -5.60
C LYS A 341 -24.52 -17.59 -6.85
N LYS A 342 -25.51 -18.28 -7.43
CA LYS A 342 -26.24 -17.78 -8.60
C LYS A 342 -26.88 -16.41 -8.33
N GLN A 343 -27.60 -16.26 -7.21
CA GLN A 343 -28.24 -15.00 -6.86
C GLN A 343 -27.23 -13.87 -6.67
N ALA A 344 -26.07 -14.14 -6.06
CA ALA A 344 -25.00 -13.16 -5.93
C ALA A 344 -24.45 -12.72 -7.29
N MET A 345 -24.17 -13.68 -8.19
CA MET A 345 -23.64 -13.40 -9.53
C MET A 345 -24.65 -12.64 -10.40
N ASP A 346 -25.93 -13.04 -10.38
CA ASP A 346 -27.01 -12.38 -11.13
C ASP A 346 -27.26 -10.95 -10.63
N ALA A 347 -27.19 -10.72 -9.31
CA ALA A 347 -27.38 -9.39 -8.72
C ALA A 347 -26.30 -8.40 -9.16
N VAL A 348 -25.05 -8.84 -9.23
CA VAL A 348 -23.92 -7.99 -9.62
C VAL A 348 -23.81 -7.83 -11.13
N GLY A 349 -23.92 -8.92 -11.88
CA GLY A 349 -23.74 -8.92 -13.33
C GLY A 349 -22.28 -8.71 -13.75
N ASP A 350 -22.07 -8.05 -14.89
CA ASP A 350 -20.73 -7.77 -15.43
C ASP A 350 -19.95 -6.78 -14.54
N VAL A 351 -18.77 -7.20 -14.10
CA VAL A 351 -17.83 -6.45 -13.24
C VAL A 351 -16.54 -6.06 -13.95
N SER A 352 -16.45 -6.22 -15.26
CA SER A 352 -15.24 -5.93 -16.05
C SER A 352 -14.80 -4.46 -15.96
N LYS A 353 -15.73 -3.56 -15.62
CA LYS A 353 -15.47 -2.12 -15.50
C LYS A 353 -15.76 -1.61 -14.09
N ALA A 354 -14.98 -0.62 -13.68
CA ALA A 354 -15.25 0.12 -12.45
C ALA A 354 -16.64 0.79 -12.55
N PRO A 355 -17.56 0.52 -11.61
CA PRO A 355 -18.89 1.11 -11.65
C PRO A 355 -18.84 2.59 -11.29
N THR A 356 -19.81 3.35 -11.80
CA THR A 356 -20.14 4.68 -11.27
C THR A 356 -20.81 4.57 -9.90
N GLN A 357 -20.91 5.68 -9.18
CA GLN A 357 -21.59 5.70 -7.87
C GLN A 357 -23.07 5.29 -7.97
N VAL A 358 -23.72 5.64 -9.08
CA VAL A 358 -25.14 5.31 -9.36
C VAL A 358 -25.30 3.84 -9.73
N GLU A 359 -24.37 3.28 -10.50
CA GLU A 359 -24.40 1.84 -10.80
C GLU A 359 -24.14 1.02 -9.55
N GLN A 360 -23.19 1.45 -8.71
CA GLN A 360 -22.91 0.79 -7.45
C GLN A 360 -24.14 0.75 -6.54
N SER A 361 -24.88 1.85 -6.39
CA SER A 361 -26.09 1.87 -5.57
C SER A 361 -27.19 0.96 -6.12
N LYS A 362 -27.35 0.89 -7.44
CA LYS A 362 -28.28 -0.04 -8.09
C LYS A 362 -27.90 -1.50 -7.86
N VAL A 363 -26.62 -1.84 -7.95
CA VAL A 363 -26.13 -3.21 -7.67
C VAL A 363 -26.38 -3.57 -6.22
N LEU A 364 -26.08 -2.66 -5.28
CA LEU A 364 -26.33 -2.86 -3.86
C LEU A 364 -27.81 -3.10 -3.55
N ALA A 365 -28.72 -2.36 -4.19
CA ALA A 365 -30.16 -2.59 -4.05
C ALA A 365 -30.57 -3.99 -4.55
N ARG A 366 -30.03 -4.46 -5.69
CA ARG A 366 -30.29 -5.81 -6.18
C ARG A 366 -29.74 -6.90 -5.26
N ILE A 367 -28.59 -6.67 -4.63
CA ILE A 367 -28.04 -7.58 -3.61
C ILE A 367 -28.99 -7.65 -2.41
N ASP A 368 -29.51 -6.51 -1.94
CA ASP A 368 -30.44 -6.46 -0.82
C ASP A 368 -31.77 -7.20 -1.16
N GLU A 369 -32.17 -7.26 -2.45
CA GLU A 369 -33.34 -8.00 -2.94
C GLU A 369 -33.21 -9.54 -2.92
N ILE A 370 -32.00 -10.09 -2.74
CA ILE A 370 -31.76 -11.55 -2.63
C ILE A 370 -32.60 -12.15 -1.49
N ALA A 371 -32.78 -11.41 -0.39
CA ALA A 371 -33.64 -11.88 0.70
C ALA A 371 -35.10 -12.04 0.24
N GLY A 372 -35.58 -11.14 -0.62
CA GLY A 372 -36.91 -11.23 -1.23
C GLY A 372 -37.06 -12.40 -2.20
N TYR A 373 -35.98 -12.82 -2.87
CA TYR A 373 -35.97 -14.06 -3.66
C TYR A 373 -36.28 -15.28 -2.79
N TYR A 374 -35.67 -15.41 -1.62
CA TYR A 374 -35.97 -16.50 -0.68
C TYR A 374 -37.39 -16.43 -0.15
N GLN A 375 -37.91 -15.23 0.15
CA GLN A 375 -39.30 -15.08 0.59
C GLN A 375 -40.30 -15.60 -0.44
N ARG A 376 -40.04 -15.39 -1.74
CA ARG A 376 -40.92 -15.80 -2.84
C ARG A 376 -40.74 -17.26 -3.25
N SER A 377 -39.49 -17.72 -3.35
CA SER A 377 -39.15 -19.00 -3.97
C SER A 377 -38.92 -20.12 -2.96
N PHE A 378 -38.52 -19.79 -1.72
CA PHE A 378 -38.24 -20.74 -0.65
C PHE A 378 -38.80 -20.24 0.70
N PRO A 379 -40.13 -20.05 0.83
CA PRO A 379 -40.74 -19.39 1.99
C PRO A 379 -40.44 -20.10 3.31
N ASP A 380 -40.31 -21.43 3.31
CA ASP A 380 -39.96 -22.19 4.52
C ASP A 380 -38.51 -21.98 4.95
N VAL A 381 -37.58 -21.93 4.00
CA VAL A 381 -36.17 -21.57 4.25
C VAL A 381 -36.09 -20.13 4.77
N TYR A 382 -36.84 -19.21 4.17
CA TYR A 382 -36.88 -17.82 4.59
C TYR A 382 -37.36 -17.65 6.05
N LYS A 383 -38.42 -18.37 6.44
CA LYS A 383 -38.96 -18.32 7.81
C LYS A 383 -38.02 -18.93 8.84
N THR A 384 -37.36 -20.03 8.50
CA THR A 384 -36.53 -20.81 9.43
C THR A 384 -35.08 -20.34 9.50
N ARG A 385 -34.54 -19.76 8.41
CA ARG A 385 -33.12 -19.41 8.24
C ARG A 385 -32.92 -17.94 7.88
N ARG A 386 -33.77 -17.07 8.42
CA ARG A 386 -33.76 -15.63 8.11
C ARG A 386 -32.42 -14.99 8.43
N THR A 387 -31.83 -15.35 9.57
CA THR A 387 -30.55 -14.80 10.04
C THR A 387 -29.39 -15.17 9.11
N GLU A 388 -29.35 -16.42 8.63
CA GLU A 388 -28.33 -16.92 7.69
C GLU A 388 -28.45 -16.24 6.33
N ILE A 389 -29.67 -16.00 5.87
CA ILE A 389 -29.93 -15.23 4.64
C ILE A 389 -29.41 -13.81 4.80
N ASP A 390 -29.81 -13.11 5.87
CA ASP A 390 -29.41 -11.71 6.10
C ASP A 390 -27.88 -11.57 6.26
N HIS A 391 -27.25 -12.51 6.96
CA HIS A 391 -25.79 -12.57 7.08
C HIS A 391 -25.12 -12.80 5.71
N SER A 392 -25.63 -13.74 4.91
CA SER A 392 -25.11 -14.03 3.57
C SER A 392 -25.25 -12.85 2.63
N VAL A 393 -26.38 -12.13 2.67
CA VAL A 393 -26.62 -10.91 1.89
C VAL A 393 -25.63 -9.81 2.28
N GLN A 394 -25.35 -9.64 3.58
CA GLN A 394 -24.32 -8.69 4.03
C GLN A 394 -22.90 -9.08 3.61
N ALA A 395 -22.57 -10.38 3.64
CA ALA A 395 -21.29 -10.86 3.13
C ALA A 395 -21.15 -10.58 1.63
N ILE A 396 -22.19 -10.83 0.82
CA ILE A 396 -22.22 -10.52 -0.61
C ILE A 396 -22.04 -9.01 -0.87
N ARG A 397 -22.72 -8.17 -0.09
CA ARG A 397 -22.57 -6.70 -0.12
C ARG A 397 -21.13 -6.27 0.18
N THR A 398 -20.51 -6.88 1.18
CA THR A 398 -19.12 -6.62 1.56
C THR A 398 -18.16 -7.09 0.46
N ALA A 399 -18.39 -8.25 -0.14
CA ALA A 399 -17.62 -8.76 -1.27
C ALA A 399 -17.67 -7.77 -2.45
N TYR A 400 -18.84 -7.28 -2.84
CA TYR A 400 -18.97 -6.34 -3.95
C TYR A 400 -18.29 -4.99 -3.68
N THR A 401 -18.51 -4.39 -2.50
CA THR A 401 -17.91 -3.09 -2.14
C THR A 401 -16.40 -3.15 -1.95
N SER A 402 -15.84 -4.36 -1.85
CA SER A 402 -14.40 -4.61 -1.72
C SER A 402 -13.69 -4.94 -3.03
N SER A 403 -14.42 -5.18 -4.13
CA SER A 403 -13.86 -5.41 -5.47
C SER A 403 -14.04 -4.22 -6.41
N ALA A 404 -14.92 -3.28 -6.06
CA ALA A 404 -15.28 -2.16 -6.92
C ALA A 404 -15.30 -0.83 -6.16
N PHE A 405 -14.48 0.13 -6.61
CA PHE A 405 -14.25 1.42 -5.96
C PHE A 405 -14.53 2.59 -6.93
N PRO A 406 -15.80 3.04 -7.07
CA PRO A 406 -16.18 4.11 -7.98
C PRO A 406 -15.38 5.41 -7.81
N HIS A 407 -15.12 5.77 -6.56
CA HIS A 407 -14.43 7.01 -6.21
C HIS A 407 -12.98 7.08 -6.70
N MET A 408 -12.33 5.93 -6.91
CA MET A 408 -11.00 5.80 -7.51
C MET A 408 -11.03 5.25 -8.94
N LYS A 409 -12.21 4.95 -9.48
CA LYS A 409 -12.40 4.29 -10.78
C LYS A 409 -11.61 2.98 -10.87
N ILE A 410 -11.65 2.17 -9.81
CA ILE A 410 -10.99 0.87 -9.74
C ILE A 410 -12.06 -0.23 -9.74
N GLY A 411 -11.88 -1.21 -10.62
CA GLY A 411 -12.52 -2.51 -10.65
C GLY A 411 -11.48 -3.63 -10.76
N PRO A 412 -11.89 -4.89 -10.86
CA PRO A 412 -10.97 -6.05 -10.87
C PRO A 412 -9.97 -5.99 -12.02
N ASP A 413 -10.38 -5.54 -13.20
CA ASP A 413 -9.52 -5.51 -14.39
C ASP A 413 -8.76 -4.20 -14.58
N THR A 414 -8.88 -3.25 -13.63
CA THR A 414 -8.22 -1.94 -13.74
C THR A 414 -6.70 -2.04 -13.73
N TYR A 415 -6.16 -3.03 -13.02
CA TYR A 415 -4.73 -3.23 -12.89
C TYR A 415 -4.34 -4.65 -13.30
N PRO A 416 -3.41 -4.82 -14.24
CA PRO A 416 -2.97 -6.14 -14.63
C PRO A 416 -2.25 -6.84 -13.47
N ASN A 417 -2.44 -8.14 -13.34
CA ASN A 417 -1.71 -8.98 -12.40
C ASN A 417 -0.78 -9.89 -13.18
N TRP A 418 0.52 -9.63 -13.14
CA TRP A 418 1.50 -10.32 -13.96
C TRP A 418 1.85 -11.75 -13.49
N ARG A 419 1.20 -12.24 -12.43
CA ARG A 419 1.25 -13.67 -12.06
C ARG A 419 0.31 -14.53 -12.91
N THR A 420 -0.52 -13.93 -13.76
CA THR A 420 -1.37 -14.61 -14.74
C THR A 420 -0.66 -14.71 -16.09
N HIS A 421 -1.32 -15.34 -17.07
CA HIS A 421 -0.83 -15.40 -18.44
C HIS A 421 -0.56 -14.02 -19.06
N ASP A 422 -1.25 -12.96 -18.60
CA ASP A 422 -1.02 -11.60 -19.09
C ASP A 422 0.40 -11.12 -18.84
N GLY A 423 1.02 -11.56 -17.74
CA GLY A 423 2.42 -11.25 -17.45
C GLY A 423 3.39 -12.07 -18.31
N CYS A 424 3.14 -13.38 -18.42
CA CYS A 424 3.99 -14.30 -19.16
C CYS A 424 4.03 -13.99 -20.67
N PHE A 425 2.87 -13.70 -21.27
CA PHE A 425 2.76 -13.48 -22.72
C PHE A 425 3.32 -12.13 -23.19
N ARG A 426 3.79 -11.27 -22.27
CA ARG A 426 4.66 -10.13 -22.61
C ARG A 426 5.96 -10.56 -23.26
N CYS A 427 6.40 -11.79 -22.98
CA CYS A 427 7.61 -12.39 -23.54
C CYS A 427 7.30 -13.65 -24.36
N HIS A 428 6.61 -14.61 -23.73
CA HIS A 428 6.38 -15.94 -24.28
C HIS A 428 5.37 -15.91 -25.44
N GLY A 429 5.77 -16.42 -26.61
CA GLY A 429 4.98 -16.38 -27.85
C GLY A 429 4.91 -15.01 -28.53
N THR A 430 5.55 -13.99 -27.95
CA THR A 430 5.54 -12.60 -28.45
C THR A 430 6.90 -12.15 -28.97
N LEU A 431 7.98 -12.53 -28.29
CA LEU A 431 9.33 -12.13 -28.67
C LEU A 431 10.00 -13.18 -29.58
N GLN A 432 10.70 -12.71 -30.60
CA GLN A 432 11.43 -13.52 -31.57
C GLN A 432 12.93 -13.24 -31.49
N ALA A 433 13.77 -14.17 -31.93
CA ALA A 433 15.22 -13.99 -31.93
C ALA A 433 15.61 -12.73 -32.73
N ALA A 434 16.42 -11.86 -32.12
CA ALA A 434 16.86 -10.62 -32.77
C ALA A 434 17.86 -10.85 -33.91
N ARG A 435 18.48 -12.04 -33.98
CA ARG A 435 19.40 -12.45 -35.04
C ARG A 435 19.15 -13.92 -35.41
N PRO A 436 19.24 -14.30 -36.70
CA PRO A 436 19.24 -15.70 -37.12
C PRO A 436 20.40 -16.49 -36.49
N GLY A 437 20.21 -17.78 -36.26
CA GLY A 437 21.24 -18.67 -35.68
C GLY A 437 21.37 -18.61 -34.15
N GLY A 438 20.45 -17.93 -33.46
CA GLY A 438 20.29 -18.05 -32.01
C GLY A 438 19.82 -19.45 -31.60
N ARG A 439 20.04 -19.82 -30.33
CA ARG A 439 19.66 -21.13 -29.77
C ARG A 439 18.17 -21.42 -29.95
N ASP A 440 17.34 -20.43 -29.65
CA ASP A 440 15.87 -20.50 -29.72
C ASP A 440 15.35 -19.49 -30.75
N ALA A 441 14.38 -19.84 -31.60
CA ALA A 441 13.82 -18.91 -32.60
C ALA A 441 12.91 -17.85 -31.97
N ASP A 442 12.31 -18.18 -30.83
CA ASP A 442 11.36 -17.40 -30.06
C ASP A 442 11.45 -17.77 -28.56
N ILE A 443 10.66 -17.11 -27.72
CA ILE A 443 10.48 -17.52 -26.33
C ILE A 443 9.25 -18.45 -26.26
N PRO A 444 9.40 -19.76 -26.00
CA PRO A 444 8.30 -20.73 -26.12
C PRO A 444 7.10 -20.46 -25.21
N SER A 445 5.88 -20.71 -25.66
CA SER A 445 4.63 -20.40 -24.94
C SER A 445 3.77 -21.61 -24.56
N GLY A 446 4.30 -22.83 -24.63
CA GLY A 446 3.55 -24.04 -24.27
C GLY A 446 3.15 -24.07 -22.79
N CYS A 447 1.88 -24.41 -22.49
CA CYS A 447 1.34 -24.38 -21.12
C CYS A 447 2.15 -25.22 -20.11
N ASN A 448 2.60 -26.41 -20.54
CA ASN A 448 3.37 -27.36 -19.72
C ASN A 448 4.76 -26.84 -19.31
N LEU A 449 5.21 -25.71 -19.84
CA LEU A 449 6.43 -25.04 -19.38
C LEU A 449 6.25 -24.42 -17.98
N CYS A 450 5.02 -24.01 -17.67
CA CYS A 450 4.71 -23.22 -16.48
C CYS A 450 3.93 -24.03 -15.44
N HIS A 451 3.01 -24.87 -15.88
CA HIS A 451 2.21 -25.70 -14.99
C HIS A 451 1.71 -26.97 -15.68
N THR A 452 1.39 -27.99 -14.89
CA THR A 452 0.71 -29.19 -15.40
C THR A 452 -0.73 -28.87 -15.79
N GLU A 453 -1.33 -29.70 -16.64
CA GLU A 453 -2.77 -29.64 -16.90
C GLU A 453 -3.57 -29.63 -15.59
N PRO A 454 -4.50 -28.67 -15.41
CA PRO A 454 -5.35 -28.63 -14.24
C PRO A 454 -6.24 -29.87 -14.15
N LYS A 455 -6.33 -30.46 -12.97
CA LYS A 455 -7.19 -31.61 -12.69
C LYS A 455 -8.31 -31.22 -11.74
N THR A 456 -9.51 -31.70 -12.03
CA THR A 456 -10.67 -31.56 -11.13
C THR A 456 -10.61 -32.61 -10.04
N GLY A 457 -10.80 -32.21 -8.79
CA GLY A 457 -10.80 -33.06 -7.61
C GLY A 457 -9.79 -32.62 -6.55
N GLU A 458 -10.02 -33.09 -5.33
CA GLU A 458 -9.04 -32.96 -4.25
C GLU A 458 -7.73 -33.65 -4.65
N PRO A 459 -6.57 -33.06 -4.37
CA PRO A 459 -5.29 -33.72 -4.55
C PRO A 459 -5.26 -34.98 -3.64
N LYS A 460 -5.11 -36.15 -4.26
CA LYS A 460 -5.01 -37.44 -3.56
C LYS A 460 -3.55 -37.78 -3.27
#